data_AF-A0A3D4V2W3-F1
#
_entry.id   AF-A0A3D4V2W3-F1
#
_cell.length_a   1.000
_cell.length_b   1.000
_cell.length_c   1.000
_cell.angle_alpha   90.00
_cell.angle_beta   90.00
_cell.angle_gamma   90.00
#
_symmetry.space_group_name_H-M   'P 1'
#
loop_
_entity.id
_entity.type
_entity.pdbx_description
1 polymer ?
#
loop_
_entity_poly.entity_id
_entity_poly.type
_entity_poly.pdbx_seq_one_letter_code
_entity_poly.pdbx_strand_id
1 'polypeptide(L)'
;MKKLFLSVFALLFVFGACDPELNRLKQQADNITIIRDDFGVPHVYGKTDADAVFGLMYAQAEDDFPRIERNYVWAIGRLAEVEGEDALYSDLRARLFMTKEEAIQNYNNAPDWLKELCDAWADGLNYYLATHPEVEPMLLEKFEPWMPMYFSEGSIGGDIERVSTRRIQAFYEDKASLSLNEFGNGLTVVDPYEEPKGSNGIAISGDLTESGSAMLLINPHTSFYFRGEVHAVSEEGLNAYGAVTWGQFFIYQGFNENTGWMHTSTYTDVIDEFLQTIEEQDGKLMYKYGEEWREVQTNEVTLKYKDGSELKEKTFPTYRTHHGPITHMIDDQWVATAMMWEP
;
A
#
# COMPACT_ATOMS: atom_id res chain seq x y z
N MET A 1 72.71 10.39 -21.03
CA MET A 1 71.96 11.55 -20.49
C MET A 1 70.50 11.14 -20.35
N LYS A 2 70.01 11.04 -19.11
CA LYS A 2 68.62 10.66 -18.79
C LYS A 2 67.68 11.79 -19.22
N LYS A 3 66.70 11.50 -20.09
CA LYS A 3 65.61 12.43 -20.39
C LYS A 3 64.45 12.14 -19.44
N LEU A 4 64.18 13.11 -18.58
CA LEU A 4 63.04 13.17 -17.66
C LEU A 4 61.79 13.51 -18.50
N PHE A 5 60.78 12.63 -18.52
CA PHE A 5 59.45 12.99 -19.02
C PHE A 5 58.65 13.54 -17.84
N LEU A 6 58.34 14.84 -17.88
CA LEU A 6 57.33 15.45 -17.02
C LEU A 6 55.97 15.06 -17.59
N SER A 7 55.29 14.10 -16.97
CA SER A 7 53.87 13.89 -17.20
C SER A 7 53.10 14.88 -16.32
N VAL A 8 52.50 15.89 -16.96
CA VAL A 8 51.52 16.78 -16.34
C VAL A 8 50.28 15.94 -16.04
N PHE A 9 50.06 15.63 -14.76
CA PHE A 9 48.75 15.16 -14.29
C PHE A 9 47.79 16.35 -14.39
N ALA A 10 46.90 16.32 -15.37
CA ALA A 10 45.71 17.15 -15.34
C ALA A 10 44.83 16.63 -14.19
N LEU A 11 44.77 17.36 -13.08
CA LEU A 11 43.70 17.21 -12.11
C LEU A 11 42.40 17.59 -12.83
N LEU A 12 41.65 16.57 -13.27
CA LEU A 12 40.23 16.70 -13.52
C LEU A 12 39.56 16.93 -12.15
N PHE A 13 39.38 18.20 -11.79
CA PHE A 13 38.36 18.58 -10.82
C PHE A 13 37.01 18.19 -11.43
N VAL A 14 36.53 17.00 -11.11
CA VAL A 14 35.12 16.66 -11.24
C VAL A 14 34.42 17.50 -10.17
N PHE A 15 33.94 18.68 -10.56
CA PHE A 15 32.87 19.33 -9.82
C PHE A 15 31.69 18.38 -9.88
N GLY A 16 31.50 17.56 -8.84
CA GLY A 16 30.28 16.81 -8.65
C GLY A 16 29.14 17.81 -8.63
N ALA A 17 28.26 17.76 -9.63
CA ALA A 17 27.05 18.55 -9.63
C ALA A 17 26.28 18.17 -8.35
N CYS A 18 26.08 19.16 -7.48
CA CYS A 18 25.31 18.97 -6.26
C CYS A 18 23.88 18.61 -6.68
N ASP A 19 23.42 17.41 -6.37
CA ASP A 19 22.05 16.99 -6.65
C ASP A 19 21.07 17.91 -5.89
N PRO A 20 20.29 18.76 -6.59
CA PRO A 20 19.39 19.71 -5.95
C PRO A 20 18.31 19.01 -5.09
N GLU A 21 17.87 17.82 -5.48
CA GLU A 21 16.88 17.05 -4.74
C GLU A 21 17.46 16.56 -3.41
N LEU A 22 18.64 15.95 -3.43
CA LEU A 22 19.32 15.50 -2.21
C LEU A 22 19.62 16.65 -1.25
N ASN A 23 19.98 17.84 -1.74
CA ASN A 23 20.20 19.00 -0.86
C ASN A 23 18.91 19.46 -0.17
N ARG A 24 17.78 19.44 -0.89
CA ARG A 24 16.46 19.76 -0.31
C ARG A 24 16.09 18.74 0.78
N LEU A 25 16.29 17.45 0.50
CA LEU A 25 16.02 16.38 1.47
C LEU A 25 16.91 16.51 2.72
N LYS A 26 18.21 16.80 2.55
CA LYS A 26 19.13 17.08 3.67
C LYS A 26 18.67 18.26 4.51
N GLN A 27 18.23 19.34 3.88
CA GLN A 27 17.75 20.53 4.57
C GLN A 27 16.49 20.23 5.40
N GLN A 28 15.59 19.37 4.90
CA GLN A 28 14.44 18.93 5.67
C GLN A 28 14.86 18.01 6.83
N ALA A 29 15.77 17.07 6.58
CA ALA A 29 16.32 16.17 7.59
C ALA A 29 16.98 16.94 8.77
N ASP A 30 17.58 18.11 8.52
CA ASP A 30 18.15 18.97 9.57
C ASP A 30 17.11 19.49 10.59
N ASN A 31 15.81 19.41 10.28
CA ASN A 31 14.73 19.77 11.21
C ASN A 31 14.30 18.60 12.11
N ILE A 32 14.84 17.41 11.90
CA ILE A 32 14.32 16.15 12.46
C ILE A 32 15.35 15.56 13.41
N THR A 33 14.88 15.09 14.56
CA THR A 33 15.68 14.30 15.51
C THR A 33 15.01 12.96 15.74
N ILE A 34 15.76 11.87 15.56
CA ILE A 34 15.30 10.51 15.86
C ILE A 34 16.14 9.98 17.03
N ILE A 35 15.48 9.61 18.12
CA ILE A 35 16.10 8.99 19.29
C ILE A 35 15.58 7.57 19.39
N ARG A 36 16.45 6.56 19.38
CA ARG A 36 16.06 5.16 19.62
C ARG A 36 16.30 4.79 21.08
N ASP A 37 15.33 4.09 21.67
CA ASP A 37 15.43 3.58 23.03
C ASP A 37 16.19 2.23 23.09
N ASP A 38 16.23 1.62 24.29
CA ASP A 38 16.92 0.35 24.53
C ASP A 38 16.32 -0.85 23.75
N PHE A 39 15.09 -0.72 23.24
CA PHE A 39 14.40 -1.71 22.41
C PHE A 39 14.48 -1.39 20.92
N GLY A 40 15.10 -0.26 20.56
CA GLY A 40 15.21 0.23 19.19
C GLY A 40 14.00 1.03 18.71
N VAL A 41 13.01 1.32 19.59
CA VAL A 41 11.82 2.09 19.23
C VAL A 41 12.22 3.53 18.87
N PRO A 42 11.91 4.01 17.65
CA PRO A 42 12.23 5.37 17.26
C PRO A 42 11.24 6.36 17.87
N HIS A 43 11.79 7.36 18.56
CA HIS A 43 11.11 8.59 18.95
C HIS A 43 11.53 9.72 18.00
N VAL A 44 10.63 10.07 17.10
CA VAL A 44 10.80 11.07 16.05
C VAL A 44 10.26 12.41 16.52
N TYR A 45 11.08 13.45 16.40
CA TYR A 45 10.74 14.83 16.71
C TYR A 45 10.99 15.70 15.47
N GLY A 46 9.94 16.32 14.93
CA GLY A 46 10.01 17.25 13.79
C GLY A 46 9.57 18.67 14.18
N LYS A 47 9.92 19.67 13.37
CA LYS A 47 9.40 21.04 13.55
C LYS A 47 7.97 21.16 13.03
N THR A 48 7.66 20.50 11.93
CA THR A 48 6.31 20.40 11.35
C THR A 48 5.78 18.97 11.40
N ASP A 49 4.48 18.79 11.16
CA ASP A 49 3.89 17.46 10.99
C ASP A 49 4.53 16.70 9.82
N ALA A 50 4.86 17.43 8.74
CA ALA A 50 5.57 16.89 7.59
C ALA A 50 6.99 16.42 7.96
N ASP A 51 7.74 17.17 8.77
CA ASP A 51 9.05 16.76 9.27
C ASP A 51 8.95 15.48 10.13
N ALA A 52 7.92 15.38 10.99
CA ALA A 52 7.69 14.18 11.77
C ALA A 52 7.34 12.96 10.89
N VAL A 53 6.54 13.13 9.82
CA VAL A 53 6.24 12.07 8.85
C VAL A 53 7.47 11.65 8.06
N PHE A 54 8.30 12.59 7.62
CA PHE A 54 9.58 12.28 6.97
C PHE A 54 10.44 11.40 7.88
N GLY A 55 10.62 11.80 9.14
CA GLY A 55 11.43 11.07 10.11
C GLY A 55 10.86 9.69 10.43
N LEU A 56 9.54 9.58 10.51
CA LEU A 56 8.83 8.31 10.69
C LEU A 56 9.12 7.35 9.52
N MET A 57 9.02 7.82 8.28
CA MET A 57 9.26 6.97 7.12
C MET A 57 10.73 6.55 6.98
N TYR A 58 11.65 7.46 7.28
CA TYR A 58 13.07 7.15 7.35
C TYR A 58 13.37 6.08 8.41
N ALA A 59 12.82 6.22 9.63
CA ALA A 59 13.01 5.24 10.71
C ALA A 59 12.42 3.87 10.37
N GLN A 60 11.23 3.83 9.76
CA GLN A 60 10.64 2.58 9.27
C GLN A 60 11.54 1.90 8.22
N ALA A 61 12.14 2.68 7.32
CA ALA A 61 13.03 2.15 6.28
C ALA A 61 14.34 1.60 6.85
N GLU A 62 14.91 2.25 7.87
CA GLU A 62 16.04 1.68 8.64
C GLU A 62 15.71 0.33 9.26
N ASP A 63 14.46 0.15 9.72
CA ASP A 63 14.02 -1.07 10.39
C ASP A 63 13.69 -2.20 9.40
N ASP A 64 12.96 -1.91 8.31
CA ASP A 64 12.56 -2.92 7.33
C ASP A 64 12.15 -2.36 5.95
N PHE A 65 13.10 -1.72 5.26
CA PHE A 65 12.89 -1.24 3.89
C PHE A 65 12.29 -2.31 2.93
N PRO A 66 12.78 -3.57 2.89
CA PRO A 66 12.23 -4.57 1.98
C PRO A 66 10.72 -4.80 2.16
N ARG A 67 10.19 -4.76 3.39
CA ARG A 67 8.74 -4.87 3.59
C ARG A 67 7.98 -3.65 3.09
N ILE A 68 8.50 -2.44 3.33
CA ILE A 68 7.89 -1.20 2.81
C ILE A 68 7.81 -1.29 1.28
N GLU A 69 8.94 -1.59 0.64
CA GLU A 69 9.01 -1.69 -0.81
C GLU A 69 8.05 -2.77 -1.33
N ARG A 70 8.06 -3.98 -0.75
CA ARG A 70 7.18 -5.07 -1.17
C ARG A 70 5.71 -4.66 -1.12
N ASN A 71 5.29 -3.98 -0.06
CA ASN A 71 3.91 -3.53 0.10
C ASN A 71 3.49 -2.56 -1.02
N TYR A 72 4.38 -1.65 -1.41
CA TYR A 72 4.10 -0.71 -2.50
C TYR A 72 4.23 -1.33 -3.88
N VAL A 73 5.14 -2.30 -4.08
CA VAL A 73 5.22 -3.11 -5.31
C VAL A 73 3.93 -3.90 -5.52
N TRP A 74 3.38 -4.49 -4.45
CA TRP A 74 2.07 -5.14 -4.47
C TRP A 74 0.95 -4.16 -4.79
N ALA A 75 0.93 -3.01 -4.12
CA ALA A 75 -0.13 -2.01 -4.28
C ALA A 75 -0.24 -1.47 -5.71
N ILE A 76 0.89 -1.21 -6.37
CA ILE A 76 0.92 -0.74 -7.76
C ILE A 76 0.74 -1.87 -8.79
N GLY A 77 0.58 -3.12 -8.34
CA GLY A 77 0.38 -4.30 -9.18
C GLY A 77 1.60 -4.67 -10.02
N ARG A 78 2.79 -4.75 -9.39
CA ARG A 78 4.05 -5.15 -10.04
C ARG A 78 4.81 -6.25 -9.26
N LEU A 79 4.14 -6.97 -8.36
CA LEU A 79 4.74 -8.02 -7.55
C LEU A 79 5.27 -9.19 -8.39
N ALA A 80 4.65 -9.49 -9.52
CA ALA A 80 5.08 -10.55 -10.42
C ALA A 80 6.43 -10.28 -11.09
N GLU A 81 6.87 -9.02 -11.17
CA GLU A 81 8.22 -8.65 -11.63
C GLU A 81 9.30 -9.10 -10.65
N VAL A 82 8.94 -9.25 -9.37
CA VAL A 82 9.84 -9.62 -8.27
C VAL A 82 9.68 -11.10 -7.91
N GLU A 83 8.45 -11.54 -7.69
CA GLU A 83 8.10 -12.86 -7.14
C GLU A 83 7.74 -13.90 -8.22
N GLY A 84 7.56 -13.47 -9.47
CA GLY A 84 7.30 -14.34 -10.61
C GLY A 84 5.83 -14.54 -10.94
N GLU A 85 5.57 -15.47 -11.87
CA GLU A 85 4.26 -15.67 -12.51
C GLU A 85 3.10 -15.92 -11.52
N ASP A 86 3.35 -16.56 -10.39
CA ASP A 86 2.32 -16.85 -9.38
C ASP A 86 1.67 -15.58 -8.79
N ALA A 87 2.35 -14.44 -8.83
CA ALA A 87 1.83 -13.16 -8.36
C ALA A 87 1.02 -12.39 -9.43
N LEU A 88 0.93 -12.89 -10.66
CA LEU A 88 0.33 -12.16 -11.78
C LEU A 88 -1.13 -11.78 -11.57
N TYR A 89 -1.92 -12.68 -10.97
CA TYR A 89 -3.33 -12.41 -10.66
C TYR A 89 -3.52 -11.57 -9.40
N SER A 90 -2.52 -11.50 -8.52
CA SER A 90 -2.48 -10.47 -7.47
C SER A 90 -2.27 -9.09 -8.09
N ASP A 91 -1.37 -8.97 -9.06
CA ASP A 91 -1.11 -7.73 -9.77
C ASP A 91 -2.32 -7.28 -10.59
N LEU A 92 -2.96 -8.22 -11.31
CA LEU A 92 -4.18 -7.94 -12.05
C LEU A 92 -5.29 -7.44 -11.12
N ARG A 93 -5.46 -8.07 -9.95
CA ARG A 93 -6.41 -7.61 -8.93
C ARG A 93 -6.12 -6.16 -8.50
N ALA A 94 -4.88 -5.83 -8.16
CA ALA A 94 -4.52 -4.45 -7.78
C ALA A 94 -4.88 -3.46 -8.90
N ARG A 95 -4.53 -3.80 -10.15
CA ARG A 95 -4.80 -2.96 -11.35
C ARG A 95 -6.28 -2.87 -11.74
N LEU A 96 -7.13 -3.80 -11.30
CA LEU A 96 -8.57 -3.74 -11.52
C LEU A 96 -9.25 -2.70 -10.62
N PHE A 97 -8.75 -2.52 -9.39
CA PHE A 97 -9.39 -1.66 -8.39
C PHE A 97 -8.84 -0.23 -8.39
N MET A 98 -7.52 -0.05 -8.55
CA MET A 98 -6.94 1.28 -8.63
C MET A 98 -5.83 1.36 -9.69
N THR A 99 -6.00 2.30 -10.61
CA THR A 99 -4.99 2.67 -11.60
C THR A 99 -4.01 3.71 -11.04
N LYS A 100 -2.85 3.85 -11.69
CA LYS A 100 -1.87 4.88 -11.34
C LYS A 100 -2.45 6.27 -11.56
N GLU A 101 -3.22 6.43 -12.61
CA GLU A 101 -3.89 7.67 -12.99
C GLU A 101 -4.92 8.07 -11.93
N GLU A 102 -5.72 7.13 -11.42
CA GLU A 102 -6.65 7.36 -10.31
C GLU A 102 -5.91 7.73 -9.02
N ALA A 103 -4.81 7.04 -8.67
CA ALA A 103 -4.01 7.38 -7.49
C ALA A 103 -3.41 8.79 -7.57
N ILE A 104 -2.88 9.18 -8.74
CA ILE A 104 -2.40 10.55 -9.01
C ILE A 104 -3.54 11.55 -8.90
N GLN A 105 -4.72 11.23 -9.44
CA GLN A 105 -5.89 12.10 -9.35
C GLN A 105 -6.37 12.27 -7.90
N ASN A 106 -6.38 11.20 -7.11
CA ASN A 106 -6.70 11.24 -5.68
C ASN A 106 -5.74 12.16 -4.92
N TYR A 107 -4.43 12.03 -5.17
CA TYR A 107 -3.43 12.94 -4.60
C TYR A 107 -3.67 14.40 -5.04
N ASN A 108 -3.90 14.64 -6.32
CA ASN A 108 -4.13 16.01 -6.83
C ASN A 108 -5.39 16.67 -6.24
N ASN A 109 -6.42 15.87 -5.97
CA ASN A 109 -7.67 16.31 -5.36
C ASN A 109 -7.62 16.38 -3.83
N ALA A 110 -6.56 15.86 -3.21
CA ALA A 110 -6.41 15.87 -1.77
C ALA A 110 -6.22 17.29 -1.22
N PRO A 111 -6.66 17.55 0.03
CA PRO A 111 -6.36 18.80 0.72
C PRO A 111 -4.85 19.07 0.79
N ASP A 112 -4.47 20.35 0.81
CA ASP A 112 -3.05 20.76 0.83
C ASP A 112 -2.26 20.13 1.99
N TRP A 113 -2.86 20.06 3.19
CA TRP A 113 -2.25 19.43 4.36
C TRP A 113 -1.92 17.95 4.12
N LEU A 114 -2.77 17.20 3.40
CA LEU A 114 -2.54 15.78 3.15
C LEU A 114 -1.47 15.58 2.08
N LYS A 115 -1.46 16.43 1.05
CA LYS A 115 -0.39 16.41 0.03
C LYS A 115 0.97 16.65 0.67
N GLU A 116 1.05 17.58 1.63
CA GLU A 116 2.30 17.86 2.37
C GLU A 116 2.81 16.63 3.13
N LEU A 117 1.93 15.88 3.79
CA LEU A 117 2.31 14.62 4.45
C LEU A 117 2.72 13.53 3.46
N CYS A 118 2.05 13.46 2.30
CA CYS A 118 2.39 12.51 1.24
C CYS A 118 3.73 12.82 0.58
N ASP A 119 4.04 14.10 0.40
CA ASP A 119 5.34 14.58 -0.09
C ASP A 119 6.43 14.20 0.93
N ALA A 120 6.22 14.49 2.21
CA ALA A 120 7.15 14.11 3.28
C ALA A 120 7.33 12.59 3.41
N TRP A 121 6.27 11.80 3.19
CA TRP A 121 6.34 10.35 3.18
C TRP A 121 7.28 9.85 2.08
N ALA A 122 7.14 10.37 0.86
CA ALA A 122 8.00 10.00 -0.26
C ALA A 122 9.43 10.47 -0.02
N ASP A 123 9.59 11.68 0.51
CA ASP A 123 10.88 12.28 0.82
C ASP A 123 11.68 11.50 1.87
N GLY A 124 11.04 11.03 2.94
CA GLY A 124 11.71 10.22 3.96
C GLY A 124 12.27 8.91 3.40
N LEU A 125 11.50 8.21 2.55
CA LEU A 125 11.94 6.98 1.88
C LEU A 125 13.03 7.24 0.82
N ASN A 126 12.87 8.29 0.02
CA ASN A 126 13.86 8.66 -0.99
C ASN A 126 15.16 9.15 -0.35
N TYR A 127 15.09 9.82 0.81
CA TYR A 127 16.27 10.20 1.57
C TYR A 127 16.99 8.99 2.14
N TYR A 128 16.25 8.00 2.66
CA TYR A 128 16.82 6.72 3.08
C TYR A 128 17.59 6.05 1.94
N LEU A 129 16.97 5.89 0.76
CA LEU A 129 17.63 5.31 -0.42
C LEU A 129 18.88 6.09 -0.85
N ALA A 130 18.83 7.42 -0.83
CA ALA A 130 19.96 8.25 -1.20
C ALA A 130 21.12 8.21 -0.19
N THR A 131 20.86 7.87 1.07
CA THR A 131 21.84 7.80 2.15
C THR A 131 22.35 6.39 2.45
N HIS A 132 21.66 5.36 1.95
CA HIS A 132 22.00 3.95 2.10
C HIS A 132 22.21 3.28 0.73
N PRO A 133 23.27 3.65 -0.02
CA PRO A 133 23.53 3.13 -1.36
C PRO A 133 23.82 1.63 -1.42
N GLU A 134 24.02 0.98 -0.26
CA GLU A 134 24.13 -0.48 -0.12
C GLU A 134 22.79 -1.21 -0.17
N VAL A 135 21.68 -0.50 -0.01
CA VAL A 135 20.34 -1.07 -0.18
C VAL A 135 20.13 -1.34 -1.66
N GLU A 136 19.76 -2.57 -1.99
CA GLU A 136 19.37 -2.97 -3.34
C GLU A 136 17.84 -3.08 -3.38
N PRO A 137 17.12 -2.10 -3.97
CA PRO A 137 15.68 -2.18 -4.13
C PRO A 137 15.30 -3.36 -5.01
N MET A 138 14.22 -4.05 -4.65
CA MET A 138 13.60 -5.08 -5.48
C MET A 138 13.09 -4.52 -6.81
N LEU A 139 12.56 -3.29 -6.81
CA LEU A 139 11.94 -2.65 -7.96
C LEU A 139 11.85 -1.12 -7.89
N LEU A 140 11.67 -0.54 -6.71
CA LEU A 140 11.36 0.87 -6.52
C LEU A 140 12.62 1.67 -6.20
N GLU A 141 13.19 2.28 -7.24
CA GLU A 141 14.32 3.22 -7.09
C GLU A 141 13.89 4.61 -6.58
N LYS A 142 12.59 4.91 -6.64
CA LYS A 142 12.00 6.16 -6.18
C LYS A 142 10.56 5.95 -5.73
N PHE A 143 10.22 6.53 -4.58
CA PHE A 143 8.86 6.64 -4.07
C PHE A 143 8.25 7.96 -4.50
N GLU A 144 6.99 7.93 -4.93
CA GLU A 144 6.27 9.08 -5.46
C GLU A 144 5.13 9.47 -4.51
N PRO A 145 4.83 10.77 -4.33
CA PRO A 145 3.92 11.23 -3.28
C PRO A 145 2.47 10.78 -3.47
N TRP A 146 2.07 10.33 -4.66
CA TRP A 146 0.73 9.75 -4.86
C TRP A 146 0.62 8.29 -4.41
N MET A 147 1.73 7.60 -4.14
CA MET A 147 1.71 6.17 -3.80
C MET A 147 0.88 5.85 -2.55
N PRO A 148 0.86 6.63 -1.46
CA PRO A 148 0.00 6.35 -0.30
C PRO A 148 -1.49 6.26 -0.64
N MET A 149 -1.93 6.85 -1.74
CA MET A 149 -3.34 6.82 -2.18
C MET A 149 -3.82 5.42 -2.58
N TYR A 150 -2.92 4.45 -2.76
CA TYR A 150 -3.29 3.04 -2.96
C TYR A 150 -3.87 2.37 -1.72
N PHE A 151 -3.65 2.95 -0.54
CA PHE A 151 -4.15 2.41 0.72
C PHE A 151 -5.29 3.32 1.20
N SER A 152 -6.53 2.85 1.01
CA SER A 152 -7.72 3.53 1.53
C SER A 152 -8.08 3.13 2.95
N GLU A 153 -7.41 2.10 3.48
CA GLU A 153 -7.61 1.57 4.82
C GLU A 153 -6.27 1.49 5.56
N GLY A 154 -6.28 1.64 6.89
CA GLY A 154 -5.03 1.66 7.67
C GLY A 154 -4.27 0.33 7.80
N SER A 155 -4.68 -0.68 7.01
CA SER A 155 -3.96 -1.92 6.80
C SER A 155 -3.48 -2.00 5.35
N ILE A 156 -2.33 -2.63 5.14
CA ILE A 156 -1.89 -3.02 3.80
C ILE A 156 -2.82 -4.13 3.32
N GLY A 157 -3.46 -3.91 2.17
CA GLY A 157 -4.20 -4.91 1.41
C GLY A 157 -5.61 -5.29 1.86
N GLY A 158 -6.15 -4.69 2.93
CA GLY A 158 -7.34 -5.18 3.63
C GLY A 158 -8.51 -5.73 2.78
N ASP A 159 -9.44 -4.90 2.28
CA ASP A 159 -10.66 -5.42 1.66
C ASP A 159 -10.43 -5.96 0.24
N ILE A 160 -9.50 -5.36 -0.53
CA ILE A 160 -9.17 -5.85 -1.87
C ILE A 160 -8.63 -7.29 -1.81
N GLU A 161 -7.93 -7.66 -0.74
CA GLU A 161 -7.42 -9.03 -0.56
C GLU A 161 -8.51 -10.08 -0.44
N ARG A 162 -9.74 -9.70 -0.07
CA ARG A 162 -10.89 -10.62 -0.04
C ARG A 162 -11.30 -11.06 -1.46
N VAL A 163 -11.00 -10.28 -2.50
CA VAL A 163 -11.31 -10.65 -3.88
C VAL A 163 -10.36 -11.76 -4.35
N SER A 164 -10.93 -12.90 -4.73
CA SER A 164 -10.18 -14.12 -5.05
C SER A 164 -9.38 -14.02 -6.34
N THR A 165 -8.06 -14.12 -6.22
CA THR A 165 -7.14 -14.17 -7.38
C THR A 165 -7.37 -15.40 -8.26
N ARG A 166 -7.83 -16.52 -7.69
CA ARG A 166 -8.18 -17.73 -8.45
C ARG A 166 -9.40 -17.53 -9.35
N ARG A 167 -10.40 -16.78 -8.86
CA ARG A 167 -11.60 -16.46 -9.65
C ARG A 167 -11.27 -15.46 -10.77
N ILE A 168 -10.40 -14.49 -10.48
CA ILE A 168 -9.84 -13.57 -11.48
C ILE A 168 -9.09 -14.36 -12.57
N GLN A 169 -8.23 -15.30 -12.17
CA GLN A 169 -7.54 -16.18 -13.11
C GLN A 169 -8.51 -16.96 -13.99
N ALA A 170 -9.45 -17.69 -13.39
CA ALA A 170 -10.40 -18.50 -14.14
C ALA A 170 -11.20 -17.68 -15.17
N PHE A 171 -11.55 -16.44 -14.84
CA PHE A 171 -12.26 -15.55 -15.76
C PHE A 171 -11.37 -15.03 -16.88
N TYR A 172 -10.20 -14.47 -16.56
CA TYR A 172 -9.34 -13.79 -17.53
C TYR A 172 -8.46 -14.72 -18.38
N GLU A 173 -8.17 -15.92 -17.88
CA GLU A 173 -7.37 -16.92 -18.58
C GLU A 173 -8.23 -18.03 -19.19
N ASP A 174 -9.03 -18.69 -18.36
CA ASP A 174 -9.76 -19.89 -18.77
C ASP A 174 -11.15 -19.59 -19.34
N LYS A 175 -11.65 -18.36 -19.16
CA LYS A 175 -13.04 -17.96 -19.44
C LYS A 175 -14.06 -18.92 -18.81
N ALA A 176 -13.76 -19.33 -17.58
CA ALA A 176 -14.48 -20.34 -16.84
C ALA A 176 -15.05 -19.79 -15.53
N SER A 177 -16.18 -20.34 -15.11
CA SER A 177 -16.70 -20.15 -13.76
C SER A 177 -16.09 -21.17 -12.80
N LEU A 178 -15.62 -20.69 -11.66
CA LEU A 178 -15.35 -21.54 -10.49
C LEU A 178 -16.60 -21.51 -9.60
N SER A 179 -17.39 -22.59 -9.64
CA SER A 179 -18.60 -22.74 -8.84
C SER A 179 -18.33 -22.58 -7.33
N LEU A 180 -19.35 -22.13 -6.61
CA LEU A 180 -19.40 -22.18 -5.15
C LEU A 180 -19.50 -23.65 -4.72
N ASN A 181 -18.51 -24.15 -3.98
CA ASN A 181 -18.60 -25.48 -3.39
C ASN A 181 -19.25 -25.35 -2.01
N GLU A 182 -19.93 -26.40 -1.51
CA GLU A 182 -20.62 -26.45 -0.19
C GLU A 182 -19.71 -26.11 1.02
N PHE A 183 -18.39 -26.00 0.80
CA PHE A 183 -17.34 -25.68 1.77
C PHE A 183 -16.58 -24.37 1.47
N GLY A 184 -16.99 -23.57 0.48
CA GLY A 184 -16.28 -22.34 0.10
C GLY A 184 -17.16 -21.36 -0.66
N ASN A 185 -17.42 -20.21 -0.05
CA ASN A 185 -18.14 -19.07 -0.65
C ASN A 185 -17.29 -18.30 -1.70
N GLY A 186 -16.12 -18.82 -2.07
CA GLY A 186 -15.21 -18.16 -3.01
C GLY A 186 -14.32 -17.08 -2.41
N LEU A 187 -14.49 -16.77 -1.12
CA LEU A 187 -13.46 -16.19 -0.27
C LEU A 187 -12.55 -17.32 0.22
N THR A 188 -11.32 -17.01 0.65
CA THR A 188 -10.30 -17.97 1.09
C THR A 188 -10.90 -19.15 1.86
N VAL A 189 -10.58 -20.37 1.42
CA VAL A 189 -10.99 -21.61 2.08
C VAL A 189 -10.64 -21.50 3.56
N VAL A 190 -11.65 -21.56 4.43
CA VAL A 190 -11.45 -21.63 5.87
C VAL A 190 -10.80 -22.97 6.13
N ASP A 191 -9.48 -23.00 6.34
CA ASP A 191 -8.83 -24.18 6.85
C ASP A 191 -9.47 -24.47 8.22
N PRO A 192 -10.06 -25.66 8.45
CA PRO A 192 -10.72 -25.96 9.73
C PRO A 192 -9.73 -25.98 10.92
N TYR A 193 -8.43 -25.93 10.65
CA TYR A 193 -7.36 -25.74 11.62
C TYR A 193 -6.79 -24.31 11.64
N GLU A 194 -7.35 -23.39 10.85
CA GLU A 194 -6.97 -21.99 10.88
C GLU A 194 -7.41 -21.37 12.21
N GLU A 195 -6.43 -20.93 13.00
CA GLU A 195 -6.70 -20.21 14.25
C GLU A 195 -7.55 -18.96 13.94
N PRO A 196 -8.56 -18.65 14.78
CA PRO A 196 -9.38 -17.46 14.58
C PRO A 196 -8.51 -16.20 14.59
N LYS A 197 -8.52 -15.50 13.45
CA LYS A 197 -7.91 -14.18 13.28
C LYS A 197 -8.77 -13.13 13.99
N GLY A 198 -8.16 -12.03 14.42
CA GLY A 198 -8.90 -10.91 15.02
C GLY A 198 -8.04 -10.07 15.95
N SER A 199 -8.68 -9.26 16.79
CA SER A 199 -7.99 -8.41 17.77
C SER A 199 -8.85 -8.30 19.02
N ASN A 200 -8.21 -8.11 20.17
CA ASN A 200 -8.88 -7.69 21.38
C ASN A 200 -8.69 -6.18 21.59
N GLY A 201 -9.72 -5.56 22.17
CA GLY A 201 -9.70 -4.16 22.61
C GLY A 201 -10.58 -3.98 23.83
N ILE A 202 -10.08 -3.28 24.85
CA ILE A 202 -10.85 -3.01 26.07
C ILE A 202 -10.66 -1.55 26.43
N ALA A 203 -11.76 -0.82 26.60
CA ALA A 203 -11.78 0.51 27.19
C ALA A 203 -12.55 0.45 28.52
N ILE A 204 -11.93 0.94 29.60
CA ILE A 204 -12.52 0.97 30.94
C ILE A 204 -12.66 2.43 31.37
N SER A 205 -13.88 2.84 31.73
CA SER A 205 -14.15 4.17 32.27
C SER A 205 -13.39 4.39 33.58
N GLY A 206 -12.94 5.63 33.82
CA GLY A 206 -12.32 6.01 35.10
C GLY A 206 -13.21 5.76 36.33
N ASP A 207 -14.53 5.80 36.17
CA ASP A 207 -15.49 5.46 37.25
C ASP A 207 -15.38 4.01 37.73
N LEU A 208 -14.76 3.14 36.92
CA LEU A 208 -14.57 1.71 37.19
C LEU A 208 -13.13 1.37 37.60
N THR A 209 -12.23 2.35 37.69
CA THR A 209 -10.82 2.15 38.03
C THR A 209 -10.49 2.78 39.38
N GLU A 210 -9.52 2.20 40.11
CA GLU A 210 -9.09 2.73 41.42
C GLU A 210 -8.43 4.12 41.29
N SER A 211 -7.73 4.38 40.18
CA SER A 211 -7.06 5.66 39.92
C SER A 211 -8.01 6.78 39.49
N GLY A 212 -9.23 6.45 39.07
CA GLY A 212 -10.14 7.39 38.41
C GLY A 212 -9.76 7.72 36.95
N SER A 213 -8.68 7.14 36.42
CA SER A 213 -8.26 7.32 35.03
C SER A 213 -8.84 6.22 34.13
N ALA A 214 -9.19 6.57 32.89
CA ALA A 214 -9.56 5.58 31.90
C ALA A 214 -8.38 4.65 31.58
N MET A 215 -8.67 3.39 31.24
CA MET A 215 -7.67 2.41 30.80
C MET A 215 -8.02 1.89 29.41
N LEU A 216 -6.99 1.67 28.58
CA LEU A 216 -7.13 1.11 27.24
C LEU A 216 -6.19 -0.10 27.07
N LEU A 217 -6.70 -1.19 26.50
CA LEU A 217 -5.92 -2.32 26.01
C LEU A 217 -5.91 -2.29 24.48
N ILE A 218 -4.71 -2.25 23.90
CA ILE A 218 -4.46 -2.37 22.47
C ILE A 218 -3.84 -3.76 22.23
N ASN A 219 -4.59 -4.70 21.64
CA ASN A 219 -4.12 -6.07 21.46
C ASN A 219 -4.56 -6.67 20.11
N PRO A 220 -3.95 -6.23 18.99
CA PRO A 220 -4.18 -6.84 17.68
C PRO A 220 -3.55 -8.23 17.55
N HIS A 221 -4.19 -9.16 16.84
CA HIS A 221 -3.59 -10.45 16.45
C HIS A 221 -3.33 -10.48 14.93
N THR A 222 -2.20 -9.91 14.53
CA THR A 222 -1.69 -9.91 13.15
C THR A 222 -0.54 -10.90 12.98
N SER A 223 0.05 -11.00 11.78
CA SER A 223 1.28 -11.78 11.62
C SER A 223 2.42 -11.19 12.48
N PHE A 224 3.35 -12.04 12.91
CA PHE A 224 4.38 -11.71 13.92
C PHE A 224 5.27 -10.50 13.58
N TYR A 225 5.42 -10.16 12.31
CA TYR A 225 6.36 -9.14 11.84
C TYR A 225 5.68 -8.01 11.07
N PHE A 226 4.37 -7.83 11.29
CA PHE A 226 3.53 -6.93 10.50
C PHE A 226 3.70 -5.44 10.85
N ARG A 227 4.16 -5.11 12.06
CA ARG A 227 4.13 -3.74 12.59
C ARG A 227 5.39 -3.36 13.35
N GLY A 228 5.78 -2.11 13.20
CA GLY A 228 6.78 -1.44 14.03
C GLY A 228 6.11 -0.60 15.11
N GLU A 229 6.75 -0.49 16.27
CA GLU A 229 6.37 0.44 17.35
C GLU A 229 7.17 1.74 17.16
N VAL A 230 6.50 2.89 17.24
CA VAL A 230 7.09 4.21 16.97
C VAL A 230 6.43 5.29 17.83
N HIS A 231 7.15 6.39 18.01
CA HIS A 231 6.64 7.65 18.57
C HIS A 231 6.93 8.79 17.60
N ALA A 232 5.93 9.59 17.26
CA ALA A 232 6.07 10.74 16.36
C ALA A 232 5.50 12.00 17.00
N VAL A 233 6.32 13.05 17.04
CA VAL A 233 6.01 14.35 17.65
C VAL A 233 6.40 15.49 16.71
N SER A 234 5.57 16.53 16.64
CA SER A 234 5.87 17.79 15.97
C SER A 234 5.66 19.00 16.90
N GLU A 235 6.20 20.17 16.53
CA GLU A 235 5.88 21.43 17.19
C GLU A 235 4.50 22.00 16.77
N GLU A 236 3.86 21.42 15.75
CA GLU A 236 2.53 21.81 15.25
C GLU A 236 1.38 21.10 15.98
N GLY A 237 1.69 20.13 16.83
CA GLY A 237 0.75 19.47 17.72
C GLY A 237 0.54 17.98 17.46
N LEU A 238 1.21 17.39 16.46
CA LEU A 238 1.28 15.94 16.36
C LEU A 238 2.02 15.40 17.60
N ASN A 239 1.35 14.50 18.31
CA ASN A 239 1.95 13.66 19.34
C ASN A 239 1.20 12.35 19.35
N ALA A 240 1.86 11.27 18.94
CA ALA A 240 1.26 9.94 18.90
C ALA A 240 2.33 8.86 19.10
N TYR A 241 1.98 7.86 19.89
CA TYR A 241 2.80 6.69 20.21
C TYR A 241 2.01 5.42 19.88
N GLY A 242 2.61 4.46 19.18
CA GLY A 242 1.97 3.16 18.96
C GLY A 242 2.52 2.41 17.75
N ALA A 243 1.67 1.58 17.15
CA ALA A 243 2.05 0.68 16.08
C ALA A 243 1.68 1.24 14.69
N VAL A 244 2.63 1.15 13.76
CA VAL A 244 2.46 1.44 12.33
C VAL A 244 2.50 0.17 11.51
N THR A 245 1.79 0.16 10.38
CA THR A 245 1.97 -0.87 9.36
C THR A 245 3.05 -0.40 8.38
N TRP A 246 3.99 -1.27 8.01
CA TRP A 246 5.15 -0.92 7.17
C TRP A 246 4.74 -0.16 5.91
N GLY A 247 5.19 1.09 5.81
CA GLY A 247 4.90 1.96 4.67
C GLY A 247 3.80 2.99 4.91
N GLN A 248 3.05 2.92 6.02
CA GLN A 248 2.03 3.92 6.37
C GLN A 248 2.64 5.04 7.23
N PHE A 249 2.22 6.29 6.99
CA PHE A 249 2.71 7.47 7.74
C PHE A 249 1.87 7.86 8.97
N PHE A 250 0.93 7.02 9.39
CA PHE A 250 0.12 7.27 10.58
C PHE A 250 0.15 6.08 11.54
N ILE A 251 0.06 6.39 12.83
CA ILE A 251 -0.02 5.40 13.91
C ILE A 251 -1.42 4.81 13.92
N TYR A 252 -1.55 3.62 13.35
CA TYR A 252 -2.84 2.96 13.17
C TYR A 252 -3.50 2.58 14.49
N GLN A 253 -2.70 2.17 15.49
CA GLN A 253 -3.19 1.90 16.84
C GLN A 253 -2.22 2.46 17.84
N GLY A 254 -2.71 3.27 18.77
CA GLY A 254 -1.83 4.01 19.66
C GLY A 254 -2.55 4.88 20.65
N PHE A 255 -1.80 5.78 21.24
CA PHE A 255 -2.27 6.76 22.20
C PHE A 255 -1.38 8.00 22.20
N ASN A 256 -1.87 9.03 22.85
CA ASN A 256 -1.11 10.21 23.24
C ASN A 256 -1.50 10.64 24.66
N GLU A 257 -1.10 11.83 25.07
CA GLU A 257 -1.35 12.32 26.43
C GLU A 257 -2.84 12.56 26.74
N ASN A 258 -3.71 12.62 25.72
CA ASN A 258 -5.12 12.96 25.85
C ASN A 258 -6.08 11.83 25.48
N THR A 259 -5.69 10.90 24.59
CA THR A 259 -6.58 9.86 24.06
C THR A 259 -5.82 8.62 23.61
N GLY A 260 -6.53 7.50 23.48
CA GLY A 260 -6.04 6.29 22.86
C GLY A 260 -7.06 5.69 21.92
N TRP A 261 -6.60 5.02 20.87
CA TRP A 261 -7.43 4.40 19.85
C TRP A 261 -6.93 3.00 19.50
N MET A 262 -7.88 2.13 19.20
CA MET A 262 -7.60 0.76 18.80
C MET A 262 -8.68 0.28 17.83
N HIS A 263 -8.34 -0.74 17.04
CA HIS A 263 -9.24 -1.29 16.03
C HIS A 263 -9.32 -2.82 16.14
N THR A 264 -10.54 -3.35 16.11
CA THR A 264 -10.80 -4.78 15.93
C THR A 264 -11.49 -5.04 14.60
N SER A 265 -11.26 -6.20 14.00
CA SER A 265 -11.98 -6.62 12.80
C SER A 265 -13.49 -6.66 13.08
N THR A 266 -14.26 -5.81 12.38
CA THR A 266 -15.73 -5.78 12.50
C THR A 266 -16.41 -6.78 11.58
N TYR A 267 -15.69 -7.28 10.57
CA TYR A 267 -16.23 -8.12 9.48
C TYR A 267 -17.46 -7.50 8.81
N THR A 268 -17.55 -6.17 8.82
CA THR A 268 -18.63 -5.44 8.15
C THR A 268 -18.64 -5.83 6.68
N ASP A 269 -19.86 -5.98 6.15
CA ASP A 269 -20.08 -6.18 4.73
C ASP A 269 -19.86 -4.86 3.99
N VAL A 270 -18.79 -4.83 3.20
CA VAL A 270 -18.32 -3.66 2.44
C VAL A 270 -17.93 -4.05 1.01
N ILE A 271 -18.30 -5.26 0.59
CA ILE A 271 -18.01 -5.77 -0.76
C ILE A 271 -19.29 -6.35 -1.32
N ASP A 272 -19.78 -5.76 -2.40
CA ASP A 272 -20.96 -6.24 -3.11
C ASP A 272 -20.55 -6.90 -4.44
N GLU A 273 -21.19 -8.03 -4.75
CA GLU A 273 -21.04 -8.72 -6.03
C GLU A 273 -22.34 -8.60 -6.84
N PHE A 274 -22.24 -8.04 -8.04
CA PHE A 274 -23.37 -7.80 -8.93
C PHE A 274 -23.28 -8.68 -10.18
N LEU A 275 -24.20 -9.64 -10.30
CA LEU A 275 -24.38 -10.42 -11.52
C LEU A 275 -24.83 -9.51 -12.66
N GLN A 276 -24.02 -9.46 -13.72
CA GLN A 276 -24.26 -8.67 -14.91
C GLN A 276 -24.89 -9.52 -16.00
N THR A 277 -25.92 -8.99 -16.66
CA THR A 277 -26.37 -9.51 -17.95
C THR A 277 -25.59 -8.77 -19.03
N ILE A 278 -24.67 -9.46 -19.69
CA ILE A 278 -23.80 -8.91 -20.73
C ILE A 278 -24.23 -9.44 -22.10
N GLU A 279 -24.33 -8.55 -23.08
CA GLU A 279 -24.55 -8.90 -24.48
C GLU A 279 -23.59 -8.12 -25.39
N GLU A 280 -23.16 -8.74 -26.48
CA GLU A 280 -22.47 -8.02 -27.55
C GLU A 280 -23.50 -7.38 -28.49
N GLN A 281 -23.48 -6.06 -28.59
CA GLN A 281 -24.34 -5.28 -29.49
C GLN A 281 -23.45 -4.37 -30.33
N ASP A 282 -23.56 -4.47 -31.66
CA ASP A 282 -22.77 -3.69 -32.62
C ASP A 282 -21.24 -3.73 -32.38
N GLY A 283 -20.72 -4.90 -31.95
CA GLY A 283 -19.29 -5.10 -31.66
C GLY A 283 -18.81 -4.51 -30.34
N LYS A 284 -19.74 -4.10 -29.46
CA LYS A 284 -19.46 -3.58 -28.12
C LYS A 284 -20.10 -4.46 -27.07
N LEU A 285 -19.41 -4.63 -25.95
CA LEU A 285 -19.98 -5.28 -24.77
C LEU A 285 -20.91 -4.29 -24.06
N MET A 286 -22.17 -4.69 -23.89
CA MET A 286 -23.21 -3.91 -23.23
C MET A 286 -23.72 -4.68 -22.02
N TYR A 287 -23.97 -3.99 -20.90
CA TYR A 287 -24.59 -4.56 -19.71
C TYR A 287 -25.96 -3.95 -19.44
N LYS A 288 -26.90 -4.77 -18.96
CA LYS A 288 -28.26 -4.32 -18.63
C LYS A 288 -28.30 -3.63 -17.27
N TYR A 289 -28.80 -2.40 -17.23
CA TYR A 289 -29.07 -1.62 -16.02
C TYR A 289 -30.53 -1.15 -16.00
N GLY A 290 -31.36 -1.79 -15.19
CA GLY A 290 -32.82 -1.61 -15.26
C GLY A 290 -33.32 -2.02 -16.65
N GLU A 291 -33.91 -1.07 -17.38
CA GLU A 291 -34.34 -1.27 -18.77
C GLU A 291 -33.33 -0.75 -19.81
N GLU A 292 -32.24 -0.12 -19.37
CA GLU A 292 -31.22 0.47 -20.24
C GLU A 292 -30.07 -0.52 -20.51
N TRP A 293 -29.47 -0.41 -21.70
CA TRP A 293 -28.19 -1.05 -22.02
C TRP A 293 -27.08 -0.02 -21.97
N ARG A 294 -26.05 -0.29 -21.17
CA ARG A 294 -24.90 0.61 -20.97
C ARG A 294 -23.62 -0.08 -21.44
N GLU A 295 -22.69 0.69 -21.98
CA GLU A 295 -21.41 0.15 -22.47
C GLU A 295 -20.53 -0.32 -21.30
N VAL A 296 -19.98 -1.53 -21.43
CA VAL A 296 -18.93 -2.04 -20.54
C VAL A 296 -17.64 -1.34 -20.92
N GLN A 297 -17.02 -0.66 -19.95
CA GLN A 297 -15.70 -0.06 -20.17
C GLN A 297 -14.68 -1.18 -20.36
N THR A 298 -13.97 -1.16 -21.48
CA THR A 298 -12.93 -2.12 -21.80
C THR A 298 -11.58 -1.41 -21.85
N ASN A 299 -10.61 -1.92 -21.11
CA ASN A 299 -9.24 -1.43 -21.11
C ASN A 299 -8.27 -2.60 -21.30
N GLU A 300 -7.01 -2.31 -21.59
CA GLU A 300 -5.95 -3.32 -21.60
C GLU A 300 -4.97 -3.06 -20.46
N VAL A 301 -4.63 -4.12 -19.74
CA VAL A 301 -3.59 -4.09 -18.70
C VAL A 301 -2.49 -5.06 -19.12
N THR A 302 -1.31 -4.54 -19.43
CA THR A 302 -0.11 -5.35 -19.66
C THR A 302 0.68 -5.44 -18.35
N LEU A 303 0.85 -6.66 -17.86
CA LEU A 303 1.63 -6.98 -16.67
C LEU A 303 2.93 -7.64 -17.05
N LYS A 304 4.00 -7.29 -16.33
CA LYS A 304 5.31 -7.93 -16.44
C LYS A 304 5.46 -8.97 -15.34
N TYR A 305 6.09 -10.08 -15.65
CA TYR A 305 6.39 -11.12 -14.66
C TYR A 305 7.73 -11.79 -14.93
N LYS A 306 8.36 -12.24 -13.86
CA LYS A 306 9.62 -12.97 -13.91
C LYS A 306 9.37 -14.46 -14.15
N ASP A 307 9.99 -15.01 -15.19
CA ASP A 307 10.05 -16.45 -15.46
C ASP A 307 11.52 -16.88 -15.52
N GLY A 308 11.98 -17.49 -14.42
CA GLY A 308 13.40 -17.76 -14.21
C GLY A 308 14.23 -16.46 -14.18
N SER A 309 15.06 -16.25 -15.21
CA SER A 309 15.86 -15.03 -15.37
C SER A 309 15.29 -14.05 -16.41
N GLU A 310 14.19 -14.41 -17.08
CA GLU A 310 13.58 -13.57 -18.12
C GLU A 310 12.40 -12.79 -17.56
N LEU A 311 12.25 -11.55 -18.02
CA LEU A 311 11.06 -10.75 -17.77
C LEU A 311 10.13 -10.88 -18.98
N LYS A 312 8.93 -11.42 -18.76
CA LYS A 312 7.88 -11.64 -19.76
C LYS A 312 6.70 -10.70 -19.52
N GLU A 313 5.82 -10.60 -20.52
CA GLU A 313 4.62 -9.77 -20.46
C GLU A 313 3.36 -10.61 -20.73
N LYS A 314 2.25 -10.28 -20.08
CA LYS A 314 0.91 -10.79 -20.38
C LYS A 314 -0.09 -9.65 -20.36
N THR A 315 -0.90 -9.56 -21.41
CA THR A 315 -1.93 -8.52 -21.57
C THR A 315 -3.30 -9.09 -21.28
N PHE A 316 -4.08 -8.37 -20.48
CA PHE A 316 -5.43 -8.72 -20.07
C PHE A 316 -6.43 -7.66 -20.55
N PRO A 317 -7.52 -8.05 -21.23
CA PRO A 317 -8.61 -7.13 -21.54
C PRO A 317 -9.46 -6.94 -20.29
N THR A 318 -9.25 -5.88 -19.51
CA THR A 318 -10.02 -5.63 -18.29
C THR A 318 -11.37 -4.98 -18.61
N TYR A 319 -12.37 -5.28 -17.78
CA TYR A 319 -13.75 -4.85 -17.99
C TYR A 319 -14.28 -4.17 -16.74
N ARG A 320 -15.07 -3.12 -16.89
CA ARG A 320 -15.65 -2.37 -15.78
C ARG A 320 -17.06 -1.88 -16.11
N THR A 321 -17.95 -1.99 -15.12
CA THR A 321 -19.28 -1.38 -15.15
C THR A 321 -19.34 -0.22 -14.15
N HIS A 322 -20.50 0.42 -14.00
CA HIS A 322 -20.67 1.45 -12.98
C HIS A 322 -20.58 0.91 -11.55
N HIS A 323 -20.80 -0.39 -11.32
CA HIS A 323 -20.63 -1.00 -9.99
C HIS A 323 -19.16 -1.22 -9.64
N GLY A 324 -18.32 -1.52 -10.63
CA GLY A 324 -16.92 -1.87 -10.40
C GLY A 324 -16.31 -2.73 -11.50
N PRO A 325 -15.04 -3.16 -11.33
CA PRO A 325 -14.38 -4.08 -12.26
C PRO A 325 -15.10 -5.43 -12.29
N ILE A 326 -15.09 -6.06 -13.47
CA ILE A 326 -15.47 -7.47 -13.59
C ILE A 326 -14.34 -8.31 -13.04
N THR A 327 -14.61 -9.08 -11.99
CA THR A 327 -13.58 -9.87 -11.31
C THR A 327 -13.68 -11.35 -11.64
N HIS A 328 -14.89 -11.84 -11.93
CA HIS A 328 -15.12 -13.24 -12.22
C HIS A 328 -16.46 -13.48 -12.91
N MET A 329 -16.84 -14.75 -13.07
CA MET A 329 -18.17 -15.15 -13.51
C MET A 329 -18.73 -16.32 -12.69
N ILE A 330 -20.04 -16.32 -12.50
CA ILE A 330 -20.82 -17.39 -11.87
C ILE A 330 -21.73 -17.97 -12.94
N ASP A 331 -21.60 -19.28 -13.19
CA ASP A 331 -22.18 -19.94 -14.35
C ASP A 331 -21.75 -19.21 -15.64
N ASP A 332 -22.70 -18.63 -16.39
CA ASP A 332 -22.42 -17.86 -17.60
C ASP A 332 -22.52 -16.33 -17.38
N GLN A 333 -22.77 -15.87 -16.14
CA GLN A 333 -22.97 -14.46 -15.82
C GLN A 333 -21.70 -13.82 -15.24
N TRP A 334 -21.31 -12.68 -15.81
CA TRP A 334 -20.16 -11.91 -15.33
C TRP A 334 -20.51 -11.24 -14.00
N VAL A 335 -19.52 -11.09 -13.12
CA VAL A 335 -19.70 -10.48 -11.80
C VAL A 335 -18.84 -9.24 -11.70
N ALA A 336 -19.50 -8.09 -11.46
CA ALA A 336 -18.83 -6.87 -11.06
C ALA A 336 -18.69 -6.86 -9.53
N THR A 337 -17.49 -6.56 -9.02
CA THR A 337 -17.25 -6.44 -7.57
C THR A 337 -17.07 -4.98 -7.21
N ALA A 338 -17.88 -4.49 -6.28
CA ALA A 338 -17.80 -3.14 -5.74
C ALA A 338 -17.16 -3.15 -4.35
N MET A 339 -16.32 -2.16 -4.06
CA MET A 339 -15.71 -1.95 -2.74
C MET A 339 -16.34 -0.73 -2.08
N MET A 340 -16.71 -0.84 -0.80
CA MET A 340 -17.30 0.24 0.01
C MET A 340 -18.50 0.91 -0.68
N TRP A 341 -19.37 0.12 -1.33
CA TRP A 341 -20.48 0.66 -2.10
C TRP A 341 -21.56 1.24 -1.19
N GLU A 342 -21.90 2.51 -1.41
CA GLU A 342 -23.03 3.19 -0.77
C GLU A 342 -24.11 3.49 -1.84
N PRO A 343 -25.28 2.80 -1.80
CA PRO A 343 -26.31 2.85 -2.85
C PRO A 343 -26.88 4.22 -3.24
#